data_AF-A0A7Y5U6Q0-F1
#
_entry.id   AF-A0A7Y5U6Q0-F1
#
_cell.length_a   1.000
_cell.length_b   1.000
_cell.length_c   1.000
_cell.angle_alpha   90.00
_cell.angle_beta   90.00
_cell.angle_gamma   90.00
#
_symmetry.space_group_name_H-M   'P 1'
#
loop_
_entity.id
_entity.type
_entity.pdbx_description
1 polymer ?
#
loop_
_entity_poly.entity_id
_entity_poly.type
_entity_poly.pdbx_seq_one_letter_code
_entity_poly.pdbx_strand_id
1 'polypeptide(L)'
;MDERPLPVCVFLPGIIAPAVVRYAPLIGALGTNARAHTKELELYTASPPPGDYAIADELEGLSRSVRRAGLNRFHLYGHSGGGAVALAFTATHPELVTEEPAQAMPRLMRLELKPGVEFAPPAGGAPPLPNRPAGIAALLRAFERHTLDTDALRGFQGHVLYTRGSLSADRYERSANRLAAIFPDFREIVFDGLHHLNTSHQAEPARVAGVLLDLWSARESP
;
A
#
# COMPACT_ATOMS: atom_id res chain seq x y z
N MET A 1 -14.78 12.53 31.14
CA MET A 1 -13.97 12.89 29.97
C MET A 1 -14.09 11.72 29.02
N ASP A 2 -14.68 11.92 27.85
CA ASP A 2 -15.01 10.80 26.96
C ASP A 2 -13.78 10.45 26.12
N GLU A 3 -13.11 9.36 26.47
CA GLU A 3 -11.81 8.98 25.94
C GLU A 3 -12.01 8.24 24.61
N ARG A 4 -12.12 9.01 23.52
CA ARG A 4 -12.32 8.48 22.16
C ARG A 4 -11.27 7.41 21.84
N PRO A 5 -11.68 6.24 21.33
CA PRO A 5 -10.77 5.11 21.13
C PRO A 5 -9.71 5.44 20.06
N LEU A 6 -8.43 5.32 20.42
CA LEU A 6 -7.31 5.66 19.54
C LEU A 6 -7.44 5.04 18.13
N PRO A 7 -7.27 5.83 17.05
CA PRO A 7 -7.31 5.34 15.67
C PRO A 7 -6.40 4.13 15.46
N VAL A 8 -6.95 3.06 14.87
CA VAL A 8 -6.19 1.83 14.56
C VAL A 8 -5.89 1.78 13.07
N CYS A 9 -4.63 1.60 12.69
CA CYS A 9 -4.23 1.53 11.28
C CYS A 9 -3.38 0.28 10.98
N VAL A 10 -3.72 -0.40 9.89
CA VAL A 10 -2.96 -1.53 9.34
C VAL A 10 -2.17 -1.06 8.11
N PHE A 11 -0.85 -1.27 8.13
CA PHE A 11 0.09 -0.84 7.10
C PHE A 11 0.58 -2.02 6.25
N LEU A 12 0.37 -1.96 4.93
CA LEU A 12 0.81 -2.99 3.95
C LEU A 12 1.90 -2.44 3.02
N PRO A 13 3.04 -3.14 2.87
CA PRO A 13 4.19 -2.63 2.12
C PRO A 13 4.04 -2.84 0.61
N GLY A 14 4.92 -2.18 -0.13
CA GLY A 14 5.24 -2.60 -1.50
C GLY A 14 6.18 -3.80 -1.50
N ILE A 15 6.36 -4.44 -2.66
CA ILE A 15 7.12 -5.69 -2.83
C ILE A 15 8.67 -5.58 -2.65
N ILE A 16 9.13 -4.50 -2.02
CA ILE A 16 10.52 -4.04 -2.08
C ILE A 16 11.22 -4.11 -0.72
N ALA A 17 10.50 -3.97 0.39
CA ALA A 17 11.03 -4.01 1.75
C ALA A 17 9.95 -4.50 2.73
N PRO A 18 10.33 -5.10 3.87
CA PRO A 18 9.38 -5.51 4.90
C PRO A 18 8.54 -4.32 5.40
N ALA A 19 7.29 -4.55 5.76
CA ALA A 19 6.39 -3.61 6.40
C ALA A 19 7.03 -3.00 7.66
N VAL A 20 7.61 -3.83 8.52
CA VAL A 20 8.28 -3.36 9.75
C VAL A 20 9.41 -2.37 9.46
N VAL A 21 10.19 -2.59 8.39
CA VAL A 21 11.28 -1.68 7.99
C VAL A 21 10.75 -0.45 7.25
N ARG A 22 9.76 -0.62 6.38
CA ARG A 22 9.23 0.47 5.55
C ARG A 22 8.45 1.50 6.35
N TYR A 23 7.75 1.06 7.40
CA TYR A 23 6.86 1.91 8.20
C TYR A 23 7.43 2.35 9.55
N ALA A 24 8.57 1.83 10.03
CA ALA A 24 9.16 2.27 11.31
C ALA A 24 9.26 3.80 11.48
N PRO A 25 9.68 4.61 10.46
CA PRO A 25 9.73 6.06 10.62
C PRO A 25 8.35 6.70 10.82
N LEU A 26 7.33 6.25 10.08
CA LEU A 26 5.96 6.74 10.23
C LEU A 26 5.32 6.30 11.55
N ILE A 27 5.57 5.06 11.99
CA ILE A 27 5.07 4.53 13.26
C ILE A 27 5.69 5.29 14.44
N GLY A 28 6.99 5.59 14.37
CA GLY A 28 7.66 6.46 15.35
C GLY A 28 7.10 7.89 15.37
N ALA A 29 6.74 8.45 14.20
CA ALA A 29 6.12 9.77 14.09
C ALA A 29 4.65 9.83 14.54
N LEU A 30 3.90 8.74 14.40
CA LEU A 30 2.54 8.61 14.95
C LEU A 30 2.57 8.46 16.48
N GLY A 31 3.59 7.76 17.01
CA GLY A 31 3.79 7.60 18.45
C GLY A 31 2.58 6.96 19.15
N THR A 32 2.17 7.54 20.28
CA THR A 32 1.00 7.08 21.05
C THR A 32 -0.36 7.53 20.47
N ASN A 33 -0.37 8.35 19.41
CA ASN A 33 -1.61 8.92 18.87
C ASN A 33 -2.41 7.95 18.01
N ALA A 34 -1.85 6.78 17.66
CA ALA A 34 -2.53 5.75 16.89
C ALA A 34 -1.97 4.35 17.18
N ARG A 35 -2.84 3.34 17.05
CA ARG A 35 -2.46 1.92 17.18
C ARG A 35 -2.06 1.38 15.80
N ALA A 36 -0.75 1.38 15.53
CA ALA A 36 -0.19 0.87 14.28
C ALA A 36 0.03 -0.65 14.30
N HIS A 37 -0.41 -1.32 13.23
CA HIS A 37 -0.16 -2.74 12.95
C HIS A 37 0.51 -2.87 11.57
N THR A 38 1.60 -3.62 11.44
CA THR A 38 2.23 -3.91 10.14
C THR A 38 1.86 -5.30 9.66
N LYS A 39 1.35 -5.42 8.42
CA LYS A 39 1.08 -6.71 7.76
C LYS A 39 2.03 -6.88 6.58
N GLU A 40 2.96 -7.83 6.69
CA GLU A 40 3.72 -8.30 5.52
C GLU A 40 2.79 -8.93 4.48
N LEU A 41 3.18 -8.95 3.21
CA LEU A 41 2.42 -9.64 2.17
C LEU A 41 2.45 -11.17 2.41
N GLU A 42 1.32 -11.87 2.23
CA GLU A 42 1.24 -13.34 2.29
C GLU A 42 2.21 -13.98 1.29
N LEU A 43 2.52 -13.28 0.20
CA LEU A 43 3.60 -13.56 -0.75
C LEU A 43 4.92 -14.03 -0.09
N TYR A 44 5.23 -13.57 1.13
CA TYR A 44 6.46 -13.91 1.85
C TYR A 44 6.30 -15.05 2.86
N THR A 45 5.10 -15.63 3.00
CA THR A 45 4.83 -16.75 3.94
C THR A 45 5.35 -18.10 3.41
N ALA A 46 5.49 -18.22 2.09
CA ALA A 46 6.03 -19.39 1.40
C ALA A 46 7.21 -18.98 0.49
N SER A 47 8.08 -19.94 0.15
CA SER A 47 9.27 -19.65 -0.65
C SER A 47 9.71 -20.87 -1.49
N PRO A 48 9.47 -20.88 -2.82
CA PRO A 48 8.74 -19.87 -3.59
C PRO A 48 7.25 -19.75 -3.18
N PRO A 49 6.53 -18.68 -3.57
CA PRO A 49 5.08 -18.63 -3.45
C PRO A 49 4.40 -19.75 -4.27
N PRO A 50 3.18 -20.17 -3.91
CA PRO A 50 2.39 -21.11 -4.72
C PRO A 50 2.21 -20.63 -6.17
N GLY A 51 2.15 -21.55 -7.13
CA GLY A 51 2.03 -21.23 -8.57
C GLY A 51 0.68 -20.60 -8.96
N ASP A 52 -0.33 -20.86 -8.15
CA ASP A 52 -1.70 -20.39 -8.19
C ASP A 52 -1.95 -19.07 -7.41
N TYR A 53 -0.94 -18.56 -6.67
CA TYR A 53 -1.02 -17.33 -5.88
C TYR A 53 -1.72 -16.18 -6.63
N ALA A 54 -2.66 -15.55 -5.94
CA ALA A 54 -3.52 -14.50 -6.43
C ALA A 54 -3.70 -13.37 -5.38
N ILE A 55 -4.36 -12.29 -5.77
CA ILE A 55 -4.71 -11.22 -4.82
C ILE A 55 -5.67 -11.72 -3.72
N ALA A 56 -6.46 -12.76 -4.01
CA ALA A 56 -7.33 -13.42 -3.04
C ALA A 56 -6.58 -13.90 -1.79
N ASP A 57 -5.37 -14.45 -1.94
CA ASP A 57 -4.53 -14.87 -0.81
C ASP A 57 -4.20 -13.70 0.10
N GLU A 58 -3.85 -12.53 -0.47
CA GLU A 58 -3.61 -11.31 0.31
C GLU A 58 -4.86 -10.78 1.01
N LEU A 59 -6.04 -10.93 0.39
CA LEU A 59 -7.31 -10.51 1.00
C LEU A 59 -7.67 -11.41 2.19
N GLU A 60 -7.50 -12.73 2.03
CA GLU A 60 -7.74 -13.69 3.10
C GLU A 60 -6.69 -13.54 4.21
N GLY A 61 -5.42 -13.34 3.86
CA GLY A 61 -4.33 -13.04 4.78
C GLY A 61 -4.50 -11.77 5.61
N LEU A 62 -4.94 -10.68 4.97
CA LEU A 62 -5.32 -9.46 5.66
C LEU A 62 -6.51 -9.72 6.59
N SER A 63 -7.54 -10.45 6.14
CA SER A 63 -8.69 -10.86 6.96
C SER A 63 -8.28 -11.70 8.17
N ARG A 64 -7.38 -12.67 8.01
CA ARG A 64 -6.81 -13.50 9.08
C ARG A 64 -6.07 -12.64 10.11
N SER A 65 -5.22 -11.72 9.65
CA SER A 65 -4.46 -10.82 10.53
C SER A 65 -5.36 -9.85 11.31
N VAL A 66 -6.34 -9.24 10.64
CA VAL A 66 -7.34 -8.33 11.24
C VAL A 66 -8.17 -9.04 12.29
N ARG A 67 -8.68 -10.26 11.99
CA ARG A 67 -9.44 -11.09 12.95
C ARG A 67 -8.59 -11.52 14.14
N ARG A 68 -7.35 -11.96 13.93
CA ARG A 68 -6.41 -12.31 15.02
C ARG A 68 -6.07 -11.13 15.92
N ALA A 69 -6.07 -9.91 15.40
CA ALA A 69 -5.88 -8.68 16.17
C ALA A 69 -7.17 -8.12 16.80
N GLY A 70 -8.33 -8.77 16.61
CA GLY A 70 -9.61 -8.34 17.16
C GLY A 70 -10.18 -7.04 16.55
N LEU A 71 -9.78 -6.69 15.33
CA LEU A 71 -10.08 -5.40 14.72
C LEU A 71 -11.37 -5.41 13.90
N ASN A 72 -12.44 -4.84 14.45
CA ASN A 72 -13.76 -4.75 13.79
C ASN A 72 -13.92 -3.50 12.90
N ARG A 73 -13.12 -2.44 13.14
CA ARG A 73 -13.02 -1.20 12.34
C ARG A 73 -11.59 -0.69 12.44
N PHE A 74 -10.98 -0.34 11.31
CA PHE A 74 -9.58 0.10 11.21
C PHE A 74 -9.38 0.92 9.92
N HIS A 75 -8.28 1.68 9.86
CA HIS A 75 -7.78 2.35 8.66
C HIS A 75 -6.76 1.45 7.94
N LEU A 76 -6.76 1.44 6.62
CA LEU A 76 -5.86 0.62 5.81
C LEU A 76 -4.93 1.52 4.98
N TYR A 77 -3.62 1.41 5.17
CA TYR A 77 -2.62 2.21 4.44
C TYR A 77 -1.69 1.27 3.64
N GLY A 78 -1.80 1.31 2.32
CA GLY A 78 -1.04 0.44 1.43
C GLY A 78 -0.08 1.22 0.52
N HIS A 79 1.20 0.84 0.49
CA HIS A 79 2.16 1.38 -0.48
C HIS A 79 2.33 0.47 -1.71
N SER A 80 2.28 1.04 -2.91
CA SER A 80 2.54 0.33 -4.17
C SER A 80 1.70 -0.95 -4.30
N GLY A 81 2.31 -2.14 -4.23
CA GLY A 81 1.59 -3.42 -4.25
C GLY A 81 0.60 -3.57 -3.10
N GLY A 82 0.98 -3.18 -1.87
CA GLY A 82 0.05 -3.13 -0.73
C GLY A 82 -1.09 -2.12 -0.91
N GLY A 83 -0.90 -1.08 -1.73
CA GLY A 83 -1.94 -0.13 -2.11
C GLY A 83 -2.95 -0.73 -3.09
N ALA A 84 -2.46 -1.49 -4.08
CA ALA A 84 -3.34 -2.26 -4.97
C ALA A 84 -4.08 -3.38 -4.23
N VAL A 85 -3.44 -4.06 -3.27
CA VAL A 85 -4.10 -5.02 -2.36
C VAL A 85 -5.17 -4.34 -1.49
N ALA A 86 -4.93 -3.13 -0.98
CA ALA A 86 -5.92 -2.38 -0.20
C ALA A 86 -7.15 -1.96 -1.03
N LEU A 87 -6.95 -1.59 -2.30
CA LEU A 87 -8.05 -1.33 -3.23
C LEU A 87 -8.80 -2.62 -3.57
N ALA A 88 -8.08 -3.70 -3.88
CA ALA A 88 -8.63 -5.02 -4.18
C ALA A 88 -9.46 -5.61 -3.03
N PHE A 89 -9.02 -5.41 -1.78
CA PHE A 89 -9.73 -5.80 -0.56
C PHE A 89 -11.13 -5.17 -0.46
N THR A 90 -11.31 -4.02 -1.11
CA THR A 90 -12.57 -3.27 -1.13
C THR A 90 -13.49 -3.73 -2.27
N ALA A 91 -13.05 -4.64 -3.17
CA ALA A 91 -13.59 -4.66 -4.54
C ALA A 91 -13.44 -5.96 -5.39
N THR A 92 -13.26 -7.19 -4.86
CA THR A 92 -13.13 -8.38 -5.76
C THR A 92 -13.49 -9.76 -5.23
N HIS A 93 -14.06 -10.58 -6.13
CA HIS A 93 -13.57 -11.82 -6.78
C HIS A 93 -14.46 -12.04 -8.05
N PRO A 94 -14.14 -12.86 -9.10
CA PRO A 94 -13.02 -13.80 -9.36
C PRO A 94 -12.36 -13.66 -10.80
N GLU A 95 -11.91 -14.79 -11.41
CA GLU A 95 -11.42 -15.11 -12.80
C GLU A 95 -10.07 -14.65 -13.45
N LEU A 96 -9.09 -15.60 -13.49
CA LEU A 96 -8.20 -16.05 -14.62
C LEU A 96 -6.82 -15.36 -15.01
N VAL A 97 -5.70 -16.13 -14.80
CA VAL A 97 -4.52 -16.53 -15.68
C VAL A 97 -3.85 -15.51 -16.69
N THR A 98 -2.52 -15.41 -16.99
CA THR A 98 -1.24 -16.20 -16.77
C THR A 98 -0.12 -15.36 -16.04
N GLU A 99 1.16 -15.06 -16.39
CA GLU A 99 2.22 -15.50 -17.36
C GLU A 99 3.68 -15.53 -16.74
N GLU A 100 4.74 -14.98 -17.37
CA GLU A 100 6.19 -15.22 -17.03
C GLU A 100 7.02 -13.91 -16.74
N PRO A 101 8.05 -13.90 -15.84
CA PRO A 101 8.50 -12.67 -15.17
C PRO A 101 10.03 -12.38 -15.09
N ALA A 102 10.89 -13.13 -15.78
CA ALA A 102 12.32 -13.25 -15.45
C ALA A 102 13.24 -11.99 -15.52
N GLN A 103 12.75 -10.81 -15.93
CA GLN A 103 13.56 -9.57 -16.02
C GLN A 103 12.99 -8.36 -15.26
N ALA A 104 12.06 -8.57 -14.31
CA ALA A 104 11.25 -7.50 -13.74
C ALA A 104 12.05 -6.35 -13.06
N MET A 105 13.02 -6.63 -12.17
CA MET A 105 13.43 -5.65 -11.14
C MET A 105 14.00 -4.31 -11.65
N PRO A 106 15.08 -4.22 -12.46
CA PRO A 106 15.60 -2.91 -12.88
C PRO A 106 14.62 -2.13 -13.77
N ARG A 107 13.82 -2.86 -14.59
CA ARG A 107 12.79 -2.29 -15.45
C ARG A 107 11.62 -1.75 -14.62
N LEU A 108 11.18 -2.49 -13.60
CA LEU A 108 10.17 -2.05 -12.62
C LEU A 108 10.64 -0.77 -11.93
N MET A 109 11.82 -0.77 -11.32
CA MET A 109 12.37 0.42 -10.64
C MET A 109 12.45 1.64 -11.56
N ARG A 110 12.85 1.48 -12.83
CA ARG A 110 12.83 2.58 -13.82
C ARG A 110 11.42 3.01 -14.22
N LEU A 111 10.47 2.08 -14.29
CA LEU A 111 9.05 2.40 -14.54
C LEU A 111 8.43 3.19 -13.38
N GLU A 112 8.92 3.08 -12.14
CA GLU A 112 8.39 3.81 -10.98
C GLU A 112 8.65 5.33 -11.00
N LEU A 113 9.52 5.80 -11.88
CA LEU A 113 10.08 7.16 -11.88
C LEU A 113 9.70 7.93 -13.14
N LYS A 114 9.72 9.28 -13.08
CA LYS A 114 9.68 10.10 -14.29
C LYS A 114 10.96 9.94 -15.13
N PRO A 115 10.91 10.14 -16.46
CA PRO A 115 12.09 10.13 -17.31
C PRO A 115 13.17 11.08 -16.79
N GLY A 116 14.42 10.60 -16.71
CA GLY A 116 15.56 11.39 -16.24
C GLY A 116 15.80 11.38 -14.72
N VAL A 117 14.90 10.81 -13.92
CA VAL A 117 15.11 10.66 -12.46
C VAL A 117 16.01 9.46 -12.18
N GLU A 118 17.13 9.69 -11.49
CA GLU A 118 18.03 8.62 -11.04
C GLU A 118 17.51 7.92 -9.77
N PHE A 119 17.96 6.69 -9.53
CA PHE A 119 17.65 5.94 -8.32
C PHE A 119 18.93 5.49 -7.60
N ALA A 120 19.18 6.07 -6.43
CA ALA A 120 20.12 5.54 -5.45
C ALA A 120 19.37 4.62 -4.46
N PRO A 121 19.80 3.36 -4.26
CA PRO A 121 19.26 2.53 -3.19
C PRO A 121 19.69 3.10 -1.81
N PRO A 122 18.87 3.00 -0.75
CA PRO A 122 19.23 3.47 0.57
C PRO A 122 20.51 2.81 1.11
N ALA A 123 21.40 3.61 1.69
CA ALA A 123 22.56 3.11 2.42
C ALA A 123 22.09 2.33 3.67
N GLY A 124 22.65 1.13 3.89
CA GLY A 124 22.20 0.24 4.96
C GLY A 124 20.92 -0.53 4.63
N GLY A 125 20.89 -1.20 3.47
CA GLY A 125 19.78 -2.08 3.10
C GLY A 125 19.64 -3.27 4.05
N ALA A 126 18.46 -3.44 4.64
CA ALA A 126 18.06 -4.68 5.29
C ALA A 126 18.19 -5.87 4.31
N PRO A 127 18.50 -7.10 4.75
CA PRO A 127 18.67 -8.24 3.87
C PRO A 127 17.41 -8.45 3.00
N PRO A 128 17.56 -8.76 1.71
CA PRO A 128 16.43 -8.88 0.81
C PRO A 128 15.51 -10.03 1.25
N LEU A 129 14.19 -9.77 1.21
CA LEU A 129 13.16 -10.77 1.48
C LEU A 129 13.37 -12.05 0.63
N PRO A 130 13.12 -13.25 1.18
CA PRO A 130 13.46 -14.51 0.54
C PRO A 130 12.76 -14.68 -0.81
N ASN A 131 13.46 -15.26 -1.78
CA ASN A 131 12.99 -15.52 -3.15
C ASN A 131 12.33 -14.32 -3.87
N ARG A 132 12.77 -13.09 -3.54
CA ARG A 132 12.31 -11.81 -4.11
C ARG A 132 11.93 -11.85 -5.60
N PRO A 133 12.70 -12.43 -6.55
CA PRO A 133 12.30 -12.48 -7.96
C PRO A 133 11.01 -13.29 -8.21
N ALA A 134 10.88 -14.46 -7.56
CA ALA A 134 9.68 -15.30 -7.62
C ALA A 134 8.48 -14.70 -6.85
N GLY A 135 8.75 -13.84 -5.86
CA GLY A 135 7.73 -12.97 -5.27
C GLY A 135 7.18 -11.95 -6.28
N ILE A 136 8.08 -11.19 -6.93
CA ILE A 136 7.70 -10.15 -7.91
C ILE A 136 6.93 -10.75 -9.08
N ALA A 137 7.39 -11.91 -9.56
CA ALA A 137 6.68 -12.75 -10.50
C ALA A 137 5.22 -13.00 -10.11
N ALA A 138 4.98 -13.55 -8.92
CA ALA A 138 3.65 -13.93 -8.49
C ALA A 138 2.74 -12.71 -8.25
N LEU A 139 3.25 -11.61 -7.69
CA LEU A 139 2.44 -10.40 -7.48
C LEU A 139 2.12 -9.64 -8.79
N LEU A 140 3.05 -9.56 -9.75
CA LEU A 140 2.75 -8.93 -11.05
C LEU A 140 1.67 -9.72 -11.79
N ARG A 141 1.80 -11.05 -11.87
CA ARG A 141 0.73 -11.93 -12.37
C ARG A 141 -0.59 -11.71 -11.64
N ALA A 142 -0.55 -11.64 -10.31
CA ALA A 142 -1.74 -11.47 -9.50
C ALA A 142 -2.46 -10.15 -9.82
N PHE A 143 -1.76 -9.06 -10.13
CA PHE A 143 -2.37 -7.82 -10.62
C PHE A 143 -2.85 -7.88 -12.07
N GLU A 144 -2.14 -8.58 -12.95
CA GLU A 144 -2.55 -8.77 -14.36
C GLU A 144 -3.87 -9.55 -14.48
N ARG A 145 -4.11 -10.50 -13.57
CA ARG A 145 -5.32 -11.34 -13.46
C ARG A 145 -6.47 -10.69 -12.68
N HIS A 146 -6.45 -9.37 -12.45
CA HIS A 146 -7.31 -8.75 -11.43
C HIS A 146 -8.16 -7.59 -11.96
N THR A 147 -9.44 -7.86 -12.19
CA THR A 147 -10.45 -6.85 -12.49
C THR A 147 -10.96 -6.22 -11.19
N LEU A 148 -10.75 -4.92 -11.01
CA LEU A 148 -11.17 -4.17 -9.83
C LEU A 148 -12.64 -3.71 -9.96
N ASP A 149 -13.53 -4.11 -9.04
CA ASP A 149 -14.93 -3.65 -9.03
C ASP A 149 -15.01 -2.15 -8.71
N THR A 150 -15.24 -1.33 -9.74
CA THR A 150 -15.36 0.12 -9.58
C THR A 150 -16.67 0.58 -8.94
N ASP A 151 -17.72 -0.25 -8.93
CA ASP A 151 -19.00 0.08 -8.30
C ASP A 151 -18.98 -0.20 -6.79
N ALA A 152 -18.31 -1.27 -6.36
CA ALA A 152 -17.96 -1.45 -4.95
C ALA A 152 -17.14 -0.26 -4.40
N LEU A 153 -16.19 0.27 -5.18
CA LEU A 153 -15.44 1.47 -4.80
C LEU A 153 -16.30 2.75 -4.76
N ARG A 154 -17.24 2.94 -5.70
CA ARG A 154 -18.23 4.05 -5.64
C ARG A 154 -19.10 3.97 -4.38
N GLY A 155 -19.39 2.76 -3.92
CA GLY A 155 -20.12 2.51 -2.67
C GLY A 155 -19.37 2.90 -1.39
N PHE A 156 -18.04 3.10 -1.44
CA PHE A 156 -17.23 3.32 -0.24
C PHE A 156 -17.37 4.74 0.35
N GLN A 157 -18.09 4.84 1.48
CA GLN A 157 -18.35 6.10 2.21
C GLN A 157 -17.24 6.47 3.21
N GLY A 158 -15.98 6.40 2.80
CA GLY A 158 -14.84 6.79 3.64
C GLY A 158 -13.82 7.62 2.89
N HIS A 159 -13.22 8.60 3.57
CA HIS A 159 -12.18 9.45 2.97
C HIS A 159 -11.03 8.60 2.40
N VAL A 160 -10.72 8.77 1.12
CA VAL A 160 -9.58 8.13 0.46
C VAL A 160 -8.45 9.13 0.29
N LEU A 161 -7.40 8.98 1.10
CA LEU A 161 -6.16 9.72 0.94
C LEU A 161 -5.23 9.03 -0.06
N TYR A 162 -4.83 9.75 -1.10
CA TYR A 162 -3.82 9.31 -2.06
C TYR A 162 -2.57 10.18 -1.92
N THR A 163 -1.40 9.58 -1.67
CA THR A 163 -0.13 10.34 -1.64
C THR A 163 0.83 9.84 -2.71
N ARG A 164 1.50 10.79 -3.39
CA ARG A 164 2.55 10.51 -4.38
C ARG A 164 3.66 11.55 -4.30
N GLY A 165 4.82 11.22 -4.88
CA GLY A 165 5.88 12.19 -5.14
C GLY A 165 5.68 12.94 -6.46
N SER A 166 6.17 14.17 -6.58
CA SER A 166 6.12 14.95 -7.83
C SER A 166 6.99 14.34 -8.95
N LEU A 167 8.01 13.54 -8.58
CA LEU A 167 8.91 12.80 -9.47
C LEU A 167 8.50 11.33 -9.69
N SER A 168 7.39 10.86 -9.10
CA SER A 168 6.78 9.56 -9.42
C SER A 168 6.27 9.53 -10.86
N ALA A 169 6.40 8.38 -11.54
CA ALA A 169 5.95 8.22 -12.92
C ALA A 169 4.48 8.60 -13.16
N ASP A 170 4.18 9.17 -14.32
CA ASP A 170 2.87 9.75 -14.68
C ASP A 170 1.66 8.81 -14.55
N ARG A 171 1.89 7.49 -14.46
CA ARG A 171 0.80 6.54 -14.13
C ARG A 171 0.18 6.81 -12.77
N TYR A 172 0.95 7.31 -11.78
CA TYR A 172 0.46 7.60 -10.44
C TYR A 172 -0.52 8.78 -10.44
N GLU A 173 -0.28 9.78 -11.29
CA GLU A 173 -1.21 10.87 -11.54
C GLU A 173 -2.47 10.40 -12.31
N ARG A 174 -2.30 9.55 -13.33
CA ARG A 174 -3.45 8.93 -14.02
C ARG A 174 -4.27 8.00 -13.10
N SER A 175 -3.63 7.35 -12.12
CA SER A 175 -4.31 6.60 -11.07
C SER A 175 -5.06 7.51 -10.10
N ALA A 176 -4.43 8.59 -9.61
CA ALA A 176 -5.09 9.57 -8.75
C ALA A 176 -6.35 10.14 -9.42
N ASN A 177 -6.23 10.61 -10.68
CA ASN A 177 -7.35 11.16 -11.45
C ASN A 177 -8.48 10.14 -11.67
N ARG A 178 -8.16 8.85 -11.84
CA ARG A 178 -9.16 7.77 -11.94
C ARG A 178 -9.85 7.49 -10.61
N LEU A 179 -9.12 7.49 -9.50
CA LEU A 179 -9.69 7.25 -8.16
C LEU A 179 -10.52 8.44 -7.67
N ALA A 180 -10.12 9.67 -8.00
CA ALA A 180 -10.90 10.89 -7.75
C ALA A 180 -12.25 10.93 -8.50
N ALA A 181 -12.37 10.20 -9.61
CA ALA A 181 -13.61 10.05 -10.37
C ALA A 181 -14.45 8.80 -9.96
N ILE A 182 -14.01 8.08 -8.92
CA ILE A 182 -14.67 6.86 -8.41
C ILE A 182 -15.12 7.06 -6.96
N PHE A 183 -14.24 7.54 -6.08
CA PHE A 183 -14.57 7.75 -4.68
C PHE A 183 -15.27 9.10 -4.47
N PRO A 184 -16.38 9.15 -3.71
CA PRO A 184 -17.10 10.41 -3.46
C PRO A 184 -16.32 11.36 -2.53
N ASP A 185 -15.40 10.83 -1.74
CA ASP A 185 -14.53 11.58 -0.82
C ASP A 185 -13.08 11.16 -1.05
N PHE A 186 -12.33 11.98 -1.78
CA PHE A 186 -10.97 11.70 -2.23
C PHE A 186 -10.07 12.93 -2.05
N ARG A 187 -8.89 12.72 -1.46
CA ARG A 187 -7.88 13.75 -1.25
C ARG A 187 -6.53 13.29 -1.80
N GLU A 188 -6.05 13.94 -2.85
CA GLU A 188 -4.64 13.83 -3.28
C GLU A 188 -3.75 14.75 -2.42
N ILE A 189 -2.54 14.27 -2.08
CA ILE A 189 -1.43 15.11 -1.64
C ILE A 189 -0.16 14.72 -2.42
N VAL A 190 0.40 15.70 -3.13
CA VAL A 190 1.70 15.58 -3.80
C VAL A 190 2.81 16.07 -2.87
N PHE A 191 3.85 15.27 -2.72
CA PHE A 191 5.06 15.60 -1.97
C PHE A 191 6.16 15.95 -2.98
N ASP A 192 6.72 17.15 -2.91
CA ASP A 192 7.68 17.62 -3.92
C ASP A 192 9.08 17.02 -3.72
N GLY A 193 9.86 16.91 -4.80
CA GLY A 193 11.17 16.25 -4.85
C GLY A 193 11.14 14.73 -4.62
N LEU A 194 10.04 14.15 -4.15
CA LEU A 194 9.90 12.72 -3.90
C LEU A 194 9.52 11.94 -5.16
N HIS A 195 9.91 10.66 -5.17
CA HIS A 195 9.56 9.67 -6.20
C HIS A 195 9.10 8.37 -5.54
N HIS A 196 8.43 7.49 -6.28
CA HIS A 196 7.72 6.32 -5.72
C HIS A 196 8.60 5.32 -4.93
N LEU A 197 9.92 5.39 -5.07
CA LEU A 197 10.86 4.57 -4.29
C LEU A 197 11.39 5.28 -3.02
N ASN A 198 11.40 6.62 -3.01
CA ASN A 198 11.69 7.48 -1.85
C ASN A 198 10.37 8.11 -1.35
N THR A 199 9.60 7.33 -0.59
CA THR A 199 8.19 7.66 -0.28
C THR A 199 8.04 8.70 0.82
N SER A 200 6.95 9.47 0.75
CA SER A 200 6.47 10.41 1.77
C SER A 200 6.57 9.85 3.20
N HIS A 201 6.13 8.61 3.45
CA HIS A 201 6.18 7.97 4.77
C HIS A 201 7.57 7.52 5.25
N GLN A 202 8.62 7.75 4.46
CA GLN A 202 10.03 7.58 4.88
C GLN A 202 10.81 8.89 4.86
N ALA A 203 10.58 9.76 3.86
CA ALA A 203 11.27 11.04 3.74
C ALA A 203 10.67 12.14 4.64
N GLU A 204 9.35 12.17 4.80
CA GLU A 204 8.60 13.18 5.57
C GLU A 204 7.60 12.53 6.56
N PRO A 205 8.04 11.58 7.41
CA PRO A 205 7.12 10.76 8.22
C PRO A 205 6.25 11.58 9.18
N ALA A 206 6.77 12.68 9.75
CA ALA A 206 6.00 13.58 10.61
C ALA A 206 4.86 14.31 9.87
N ARG A 207 5.08 14.71 8.62
CA ARG A 207 4.05 15.35 7.78
C ARG A 207 2.97 14.33 7.37
N VAL A 208 3.37 13.10 7.06
CA VAL A 208 2.40 12.01 6.80
C VAL A 208 1.61 11.64 8.05
N ALA A 209 2.24 11.60 9.22
CA ALA A 209 1.56 11.36 10.49
C ALA A 209 0.49 12.43 10.78
N GLY A 210 0.81 13.71 10.63
CA GLY A 210 -0.16 14.80 10.77
C GLY A 210 -1.34 14.68 9.80
N VAL A 211 -1.06 14.51 8.51
CA VAL A 211 -2.10 14.30 7.48
C VAL A 211 -3.02 13.12 7.78
N LEU A 212 -2.49 12.02 8.33
CA LEU A 212 -3.28 10.85 8.72
C LEU A 212 -4.13 11.12 9.95
N LEU A 213 -3.59 11.79 10.97
CA LEU A 213 -4.32 12.16 12.18
C LEU A 213 -5.48 13.14 11.88
N ASP A 214 -5.27 14.11 10.97
CA ASP A 214 -6.33 15.00 10.46
C ASP A 214 -7.46 14.18 9.80
N LEU A 215 -7.10 13.26 8.90
CA LEU A 215 -8.02 12.41 8.14
C LEU A 215 -8.83 11.46 9.03
N TRP A 216 -8.21 10.94 10.09
CA TRP A 216 -8.87 10.03 11.03
C TRP A 216 -9.79 10.80 11.97
N SER A 217 -9.35 11.95 12.49
CA SER A 217 -10.16 12.83 13.34
C SER A 217 -11.47 13.28 12.67
N ALA A 218 -11.46 13.48 11.34
CA ALA A 218 -12.66 13.82 10.58
C ALA A 218 -13.76 12.74 10.61
N ARG A 219 -13.41 11.45 10.80
CA ARG A 219 -14.37 10.32 10.91
C ARG A 219 -14.82 10.00 12.34
N GLU A 220 -14.48 10.86 13.29
CA GLU A 220 -14.78 10.74 14.72
C GLU A 220 -15.50 11.98 15.27
N SER A 221 -16.10 12.77 14.37
CA SER A 221 -17.22 13.67 14.68
C SER A 221 -18.54 12.86 14.58
N PRO A 222 -19.53 13.12 15.46
CA PRO A 222 -20.81 12.41 15.48
C PRO A 222 -21.77 12.85 14.35
#